data_AF-A0A1X7V7Q7-F1
#
_entry.id   AF-A0A1X7V7Q7-F1
#
_cell.length_a   1.000
_cell.length_b   1.000
_cell.length_c   1.000
_cell.angle_alpha   90.00
_cell.angle_beta   90.00
_cell.angle_gamma   90.00
#
_symmetry.space_group_name_H-M   'P 1'
#
loop_
_entity.id
_entity.type
_entity.pdbx_description
1 polymer ?
#
loop_
_entity_poly.entity_id
_entity_poly.type
_entity_poly.pdbx_seq_one_letter_code
_entity_poly.pdbx_strand_id
1 'polypeptide(L)'
;IYIFDTGFLAASPDGIVSSVGEVNGGINEIKCPYTCRNLSVVEECSKIKPFHWEVVNGQVKLKRNHWYYCQVQGTMGIVCVERCDFVIWTTKGMTIE
;
A
#
# COMPACT_ATOMS: atom_id res chain seq x y z
N ILE A 1 -6.47 -3.57 14.75
CA ILE A 1 -7.01 -2.20 14.67
C ILE A 1 -6.27 -1.34 15.68
N TYR A 2 -5.73 -0.22 15.23
CA TYR A 2 -5.04 0.80 16.02
C TYR A 2 -5.98 1.98 16.15
N ILE A 3 -6.15 2.48 17.37
CA ILE A 3 -7.03 3.61 17.67
C ILE A 3 -6.13 4.75 18.12
N PHE A 4 -6.23 5.90 17.47
CA PHE A 4 -5.49 7.10 17.82
C PHE A 4 -6.04 7.68 19.13
N ASP A 5 -5.21 8.37 19.91
CA ASP A 5 -5.50 8.83 21.29
C ASP A 5 -6.87 9.51 21.47
N THR A 6 -7.32 10.25 20.46
CA THR A 6 -8.62 10.94 20.47
C THR A 6 -9.86 10.03 20.37
N GLY A 7 -9.68 8.75 20.03
CA GLY A 7 -10.75 7.74 19.96
C GLY A 7 -11.64 7.77 18.71
N PHE A 8 -11.59 8.84 17.91
CA PHE A 8 -12.42 8.96 16.68
C PHE A 8 -11.67 8.59 15.39
N LEU A 9 -10.36 8.41 15.44
CA LEU A 9 -9.54 7.91 14.32
C LEU A 9 -9.03 6.51 14.65
N ALA A 10 -9.14 5.61 13.66
CA ALA A 10 -8.60 4.27 13.76
C ALA A 10 -8.15 3.77 12.39
N ALA A 11 -7.18 2.87 12.40
CA ALA A 11 -6.67 2.23 11.20
C ALA A 11 -6.47 0.73 11.42
N SER A 12 -6.50 -0.03 10.33
CA SER A 12 -6.21 -1.45 10.34
C SER A 12 -5.27 -1.75 9.19
N PRO A 13 -3.94 -1.64 9.38
CA PRO A 13 -3.01 -2.12 8.37
C PRO A 13 -3.20 -3.63 8.19
N ASP A 14 -2.87 -4.15 7.01
CA ASP A 14 -2.89 -5.59 6.74
C ASP A 14 -1.81 -6.34 7.54
N GLY A 15 -0.72 -5.64 7.90
CA GLY A 15 0.28 -6.17 8.82
C GLY A 15 1.20 -5.10 9.41
N ILE A 16 1.92 -5.49 10.47
CA ILE A 16 3.05 -4.73 11.01
C ILE A 16 4.34 -5.40 10.53
N VAL A 17 5.29 -4.57 10.12
CA VAL A 17 6.63 -4.99 9.73
C VAL A 17 7.61 -4.44 10.77
N SER A 18 8.36 -5.30 11.43
CA SER A 18 9.35 -4.86 12.43
C SER A 18 10.58 -5.77 12.38
N SER A 19 11.76 -5.17 12.37
CA SER A 19 13.03 -5.88 12.57
C SER A 19 13.56 -5.70 14.00
N VAL A 20 14.40 -6.64 14.45
CA VAL A 20 15.11 -6.50 15.72
C VAL A 20 16.04 -5.28 15.64
N GLY A 21 15.84 -4.31 16.53
CA GLY A 21 16.63 -3.07 16.58
C GLY A 21 16.09 -1.92 15.71
N GLU A 22 14.97 -2.11 15.02
CA GLU A 22 14.29 -1.04 14.27
C GLU A 22 13.46 -0.17 15.25
N VAL A 23 13.73 1.14 15.27
CA VAL A 23 13.12 2.08 16.21
C VAL A 23 11.73 2.51 15.76
N ASN A 24 11.55 2.69 14.45
CA ASN A 24 10.30 3.05 13.80
C ASN A 24 9.98 1.94 12.80
N GLY A 25 9.15 0.99 13.21
CA GLY A 25 8.73 -0.12 12.34
C GLY A 25 7.99 0.36 11.09
N GLY A 26 7.40 -0.58 10.37
CA GLY A 26 6.58 -0.33 9.20
C GLY A 26 5.22 -0.97 9.29
N ILE A 27 4.38 -0.64 8.32
CA ILE A 27 3.15 -1.36 8.02
C ILE A 27 3.26 -2.06 6.68
N ASN A 28 2.39 -3.04 6.47
CA ASN A 28 2.12 -3.63 5.17
C ASN A 28 0.66 -3.32 4.80
N GLU A 29 0.43 -2.91 3.56
CA GLU A 29 -0.90 -2.70 2.99
C GLU A 29 -0.95 -3.42 1.63
N ILE A 30 -1.83 -4.41 1.52
CA ILE A 30 -1.92 -5.34 0.39
C ILE A 30 -3.22 -5.08 -0.37
N LYS A 31 -3.11 -4.88 -1.69
CA LYS A 31 -4.27 -4.83 -2.59
C LYS A 31 -4.23 -5.97 -3.59
N CYS A 32 -5.37 -6.66 -3.69
CA CYS A 32 -5.61 -7.77 -4.61
C CYS A 32 -6.78 -7.41 -5.56
N PRO A 33 -6.59 -6.53 -6.55
CA PRO A 33 -7.67 -6.04 -7.40
C PRO A 33 -8.29 -7.17 -8.24
N TYR A 34 -9.56 -7.52 -7.94
CA TYR A 34 -10.23 -8.66 -8.57
C TYR A 34 -10.35 -8.54 -10.09
N THR A 35 -10.60 -7.34 -10.63
CA THR A 35 -10.71 -7.07 -12.06
C THR A 35 -9.41 -7.35 -12.81
N CYS A 36 -8.30 -7.31 -12.10
CA CYS A 36 -6.98 -7.38 -12.67
C CYS A 36 -6.25 -8.68 -12.32
N ARG A 37 -6.83 -9.52 -11.44
CA ARG A 37 -6.25 -10.76 -10.88
C ARG A 37 -5.48 -11.69 -11.83
N ASN A 38 -5.79 -11.71 -13.13
CA ASN A 38 -5.16 -12.59 -14.13
C ASN A 38 -4.16 -11.87 -15.06
N LEU A 39 -3.95 -10.58 -14.87
CA LEU A 39 -2.99 -9.75 -15.59
C LEU A 39 -1.68 -9.71 -14.80
N SER A 40 -0.56 -9.52 -15.49
CA SER A 40 0.67 -9.12 -14.80
C SER A 40 0.56 -7.68 -14.32
N VAL A 41 1.26 -7.33 -13.23
CA VAL A 41 1.28 -5.97 -12.64
C VAL A 41 1.64 -4.88 -13.68
N VAL A 42 2.48 -5.18 -14.66
CA VAL A 42 2.87 -4.23 -15.73
C VAL A 42 1.77 -4.09 -16.79
N GLU A 43 1.11 -5.18 -17.17
CA GLU A 43 -0.02 -5.13 -18.10
C GLU A 43 -1.22 -4.42 -17.51
N GLU A 44 -1.45 -4.66 -16.23
CA GLU A 44 -2.31 -3.91 -15.35
C GLU A 44 -2.12 -2.40 -15.55
N CYS A 45 -0.88 -1.90 -15.37
CA CYS A 45 -0.54 -0.47 -15.48
C CYS A 45 -0.99 0.16 -16.79
N SER A 46 -1.00 -0.65 -17.84
CA SER A 46 -1.13 -0.21 -19.22
C SER A 46 -2.55 -0.32 -19.75
N LYS A 47 -3.37 -1.23 -19.22
CA LYS A 47 -4.65 -1.64 -19.85
C LYS A 47 -5.90 -1.12 -19.14
N ILE A 48 -5.83 -0.72 -17.87
CA ILE A 48 -7.03 -0.39 -17.07
C ILE A 48 -7.00 1.07 -16.61
N LYS A 49 -8.03 1.86 -16.99
CA LYS A 49 -8.00 3.33 -16.91
C LYS A 49 -8.18 4.00 -15.53
N PRO A 50 -8.85 3.44 -14.52
CA PRO A 50 -8.82 4.03 -13.18
C PRO A 50 -7.61 3.52 -12.38
N PHE A 51 -6.41 3.55 -12.97
CA PHE A 51 -5.27 2.91 -12.34
C PHE A 51 -4.69 3.72 -11.20
N HIS A 52 -4.54 3.04 -10.06
CA HIS A 52 -4.13 3.61 -8.80
C HIS A 52 -2.60 3.84 -8.73
N TRP A 53 -1.86 3.46 -9.78
CA TRP A 53 -0.42 3.53 -9.86
C TRP A 53 0.08 3.95 -11.24
N GLU A 54 1.36 4.26 -11.29
CA GLU A 54 2.10 4.83 -12.42
C GLU A 54 3.48 4.20 -12.51
N VAL A 55 4.07 4.18 -13.71
CA VAL A 55 5.46 3.74 -13.89
C VAL A 55 6.34 4.98 -13.86
N VAL A 56 7.21 5.06 -12.85
CA VAL A 56 8.19 6.15 -12.69
C VAL A 56 9.57 5.53 -12.71
N ASN A 57 10.39 5.90 -13.70
CA ASN A 57 11.74 5.35 -13.91
C ASN A 57 11.77 3.81 -13.97
N GLY A 58 10.77 3.20 -14.60
CA GLY A 58 10.67 1.73 -14.73
C GLY A 58 10.15 1.01 -13.48
N GLN A 59 9.82 1.74 -12.40
CA GLN A 59 9.23 1.17 -11.18
C GLN A 59 7.74 1.50 -11.09
N VAL A 60 6.93 0.54 -10.66
CA VAL A 60 5.52 0.75 -10.38
C VAL A 60 5.39 1.47 -9.04
N LYS A 61 4.70 2.61 -9.03
CA LYS A 61 4.47 3.43 -7.84
C LYS A 61 3.02 3.82 -7.70
N LEU A 62 2.50 3.81 -6.48
CA LEU A 62 1.23 4.35 -6.10
C LEU A 62 1.18 5.85 -6.40
N LYS A 63 0.17 6.24 -7.17
CA LYS A 63 -0.06 7.64 -7.52
C LYS A 63 -0.31 8.45 -6.25
N ARG A 64 0.43 9.54 -6.10
CA ARG A 64 0.34 10.42 -4.92
C ARG A 64 -1.00 11.16 -4.80
N ASN A 65 -1.73 11.30 -5.90
CA ASN A 65 -3.08 11.88 -5.93
C ASN A 65 -4.20 10.84 -5.78
N HIS A 66 -3.87 9.59 -5.45
CA HIS A 66 -4.84 8.51 -5.32
C HIS A 66 -5.26 8.27 -3.87
N TRP A 67 -6.51 7.86 -3.64
CA TRP A 67 -7.06 7.68 -2.28
C TRP A 67 -6.33 6.61 -1.45
N TYR A 68 -5.78 5.57 -2.08
CA TYR A 68 -4.90 4.61 -1.39
C TYR A 68 -3.67 5.29 -0.78
N TYR A 69 -3.11 6.32 -1.44
CA TYR A 69 -1.98 7.05 -0.86
C TYR A 69 -2.42 7.78 0.42
N CYS A 70 -3.59 8.43 0.40
CA CYS A 70 -4.17 9.03 1.59
C CYS A 70 -4.42 7.99 2.70
N GLN A 71 -4.92 6.80 2.34
CA GLN A 71 -5.13 5.70 3.29
C GLN A 71 -3.81 5.28 3.94
N VAL A 72 -2.75 5.06 3.16
CA VAL A 72 -1.42 4.68 3.65
C VAL A 72 -0.86 5.74 4.58
N GLN A 73 -0.88 7.01 4.18
CA GLN A 73 -0.41 8.11 5.03
C GLN A 73 -1.20 8.21 6.35
N GLY A 74 -2.52 8.08 6.29
CA GLY A 74 -3.38 8.09 7.47
C GLY A 74 -3.10 6.93 8.42
N THR A 75 -2.97 5.71 7.88
CA THR A 75 -2.63 4.52 8.67
C THR A 75 -1.27 4.67 9.32
N MET A 76 -0.24 5.12 8.59
CA MET A 76 1.09 5.36 9.18
C MET A 76 1.05 6.40 10.31
N GLY A 77 0.30 7.49 10.12
CA GLY A 77 0.13 8.51 11.16
C GLY A 77 -0.61 8.00 12.40
N ILE A 78 -1.60 7.11 12.24
CA ILE A 78 -2.34 6.51 13.37
C ILE A 78 -1.50 5.45 14.10
N VAL A 79 -0.70 4.66 13.37
CA VAL A 79 0.12 3.58 13.92
C VAL A 79 1.49 4.08 14.41
N CYS A 80 1.85 5.32 14.09
CA CYS A 80 3.14 5.95 14.41
C CYS A 80 4.34 5.19 13.81
N VAL A 81 4.30 4.93 12.50
CA VAL A 81 5.39 4.29 11.73
C VAL A 81 5.86 5.19 10.58
N GLU A 82 7.06 4.93 10.04
CA GLU A 82 7.68 5.77 9.01
C GLU A 82 7.68 5.16 7.61
N ARG A 83 7.33 3.88 7.49
CA ARG A 83 7.32 3.17 6.21
C ARG A 83 6.09 2.28 6.03
N CYS A 84 5.72 2.10 4.77
CA CYS A 84 4.69 1.17 4.35
C CYS A 84 5.24 0.37 3.17
N ASP A 85 5.28 -0.95 3.30
CA ASP A 85 5.45 -1.83 2.16
C ASP A 85 4.08 -1.93 1.48
N PHE A 86 3.89 -1.24 0.36
CA PHE A 86 2.60 -1.23 -0.34
C PHE A 86 2.60 -2.30 -1.43
N VAL A 87 1.84 -3.37 -1.21
CA VAL A 87 1.87 -4.56 -2.05
C VAL A 87 0.68 -4.58 -3.00
N ILE A 88 0.95 -4.76 -4.29
CA ILE A 88 -0.06 -5.18 -5.25
C ILE A 88 0.18 -6.65 -5.60
N TRP A 89 -0.85 -7.46 -5.43
CA TRP A 89 -0.79 -8.89 -5.73
C TRP A 89 -1.82 -9.30 -6.78
N THR A 90 -1.36 -10.17 -7.69
CA THR A 90 -2.15 -10.81 -8.74
C THR A 90 -1.79 -12.29 -8.81
N THR A 91 -2.58 -13.10 -9.52
CA THR A 91 -2.22 -14.51 -9.78
C THR A 91 -1.00 -14.66 -10.70
N LYS A 92 -0.53 -13.58 -11.31
CA LYS A 92 0.63 -13.56 -12.22
C LYS A 92 1.89 -12.99 -11.59
N GLY A 93 1.82 -12.44 -10.38
CA GLY A 93 2.96 -11.85 -9.68
C GLY A 93 2.58 -10.75 -8.69
N MET A 94 3.58 -10.16 -8.06
CA MET A 94 3.41 -9.06 -7.10
C MET A 94 4.45 -7.96 -7.33
N THR A 95 4.13 -6.75 -6.86
CA THR A 95 5.09 -5.65 -6.72
C THR A 95 4.96 -5.01 -5.35
N ILE A 96 6.04 -4.39 -4.89
CA ILE A 96 6.11 -3.67 -3.63
C ILE A 96 6.69 -2.29 -3.96
N GLU A 97 6.01 -1.24 -3.50
CA GLU A 97 6.59 0.10 -3.38
C GLU A 97 7.08 0.35 -1.96
#